data_AF-A0A6I2A231-F1
#
_entry.id   AF-A0A6I2A231-F1
#
_cell.length_a   1.000
_cell.length_b   1.000
_cell.length_c   1.000
_cell.angle_alpha   90.00
_cell.angle_beta   90.00
_cell.angle_gamma   90.00
#
_symmetry.space_group_name_H-M   'P 1'
#
loop_
_entity.id
_entity.type
_entity.pdbx_description
1 polymer ?
#
loop_
_entity_poly.entity_id
_entity_poly.type
_entity_poly.pdbx_seq_one_letter_code
_entity_poly.pdbx_strand_id
1 'polypeptide(L)'
;MADYLVTVPDSTVVVLVDGKISHKNPLLNSLSIKAKVKPFPLLDREKLIQWINNRVAGRGGSISTSAAQLLERFVGGNLWIMANEIDKLVLFAGGQQVEADDVRQVVSYVQEGSVFNLVDAILEFRGGTAEKLAEQLLQKGASPAYLLVMLTRQVRFVVCVRELKNQRRTEAEIMGRLAMTSSFALRRTQEQASRYSMARLKEVYHQLLETDLAIKTGRYNAELALNILIAELCQGAKAPVT
;
A
#
# COMPACT_ATOMS: atom_id res chain seq x y z
N MET A 1 39.15 -3.81 7.56
CA MET A 1 38.00 -4.60 7.04
C MET A 1 38.29 -5.13 5.64
N ALA A 2 38.76 -4.30 4.70
CA ALA A 2 39.21 -4.79 3.37
C ALA A 2 40.35 -5.83 3.44
N ASP A 3 41.31 -5.65 4.35
CA ASP A 3 42.41 -6.61 4.55
C ASP A 3 41.96 -7.96 5.16
N TYR A 4 40.84 -7.97 5.86
CA TYR A 4 40.30 -9.20 6.48
C TYR A 4 39.66 -10.14 5.45
N LEU A 5 39.29 -9.61 4.28
CA LEU A 5 38.71 -10.40 3.19
C LEU A 5 39.78 -11.07 2.30
N VAL A 6 41.06 -10.84 2.61
CA VAL A 6 42.21 -11.47 1.93
C VAL A 6 42.52 -12.86 2.51
N THR A 7 41.93 -13.22 3.66
CA THR A 7 42.21 -14.46 4.41
C THR A 7 40.97 -15.34 4.60
N VAL A 8 39.99 -15.26 3.69
CA VAL A 8 38.80 -16.12 3.73
C VAL A 8 39.18 -17.53 3.25
N PRO A 9 38.98 -18.59 4.06
CA PRO A 9 39.24 -19.97 3.62
C PRO A 9 38.33 -20.39 2.46
N ASP A 10 38.80 -21.30 1.61
CA ASP A 10 38.03 -21.82 0.45
C ASP A 10 36.71 -22.50 0.85
N SER A 11 36.60 -22.96 2.10
CA SER A 11 35.36 -23.54 2.65
C SER A 11 34.28 -22.51 2.98
N THR A 12 34.56 -21.21 2.87
CA THR A 12 33.71 -20.13 3.39
C THR A 12 33.27 -19.19 2.27
N VAL A 13 31.95 -19.04 2.08
CA VAL A 13 31.37 -18.03 1.19
C VAL A 13 30.94 -16.81 2.01
N VAL A 14 31.56 -15.66 1.76
CA VAL A 14 31.19 -14.40 2.42
C VAL A 14 30.16 -13.66 1.58
N VAL A 15 29.00 -13.38 2.16
CA VAL A 15 27.94 -12.55 1.55
C VAL A 15 27.81 -11.27 2.35
N LEU A 16 28.08 -10.13 1.70
CA LEU A 16 27.91 -8.80 2.28
C LEU A 16 26.64 -8.18 1.71
N VAL A 17 25.74 -7.70 2.58
CA VAL A 17 24.48 -7.05 2.20
C VAL A 17 24.45 -5.68 2.83
N ASP A 18 24.17 -4.67 2.01
CA ASP A 18 24.05 -3.29 2.45
C ASP A 18 23.01 -2.57 1.56
N GLY A 19 22.54 -1.42 2.02
CA GLY A 19 21.60 -0.57 1.30
C GLY A 19 22.27 0.26 0.21
N LYS A 20 21.88 1.54 0.11
CA LYS A 20 22.38 2.43 -0.93
C LYS A 20 23.82 2.87 -0.64
N ILE A 21 24.79 2.16 -1.20
CA ILE A 21 26.21 2.53 -1.15
C ILE A 21 26.56 3.41 -2.37
N SER A 22 27.30 4.50 -2.12
CA SER A 22 27.87 5.33 -3.19
C SER A 22 28.98 4.60 -3.94
N HIS A 23 29.03 4.74 -5.28
CA HIS A 23 30.15 4.24 -6.10
C HIS A 23 31.51 4.86 -5.74
N LYS A 24 31.52 5.98 -4.98
CA LYS A 24 32.74 6.59 -4.45
C LYS A 24 33.21 5.97 -3.13
N ASN A 25 32.50 4.97 -2.59
CA ASN A 25 32.86 4.35 -1.33
C ASN A 25 34.19 3.57 -1.49
N PRO A 26 35.25 3.93 -0.73
CA PRO A 26 36.56 3.29 -0.85
C PRO A 26 36.53 1.78 -0.58
N LEU A 27 35.68 1.33 0.37
CA LEU A 27 35.52 -0.10 0.66
C LEU A 27 34.89 -0.81 -0.52
N LEU A 28 33.80 -0.30 -1.09
CA LEU A 28 33.15 -0.91 -2.26
C LEU A 28 34.12 -1.04 -3.44
N ASN A 29 34.95 -0.02 -3.69
CA ASN A 29 35.95 -0.04 -4.76
C ASN A 29 37.07 -1.04 -4.51
N SER A 30 37.49 -1.23 -3.26
CA SER A 30 38.47 -2.27 -2.91
C SER A 30 37.89 -3.69 -3.05
N LEU A 31 36.59 -3.85 -2.78
CA LEU A 31 35.88 -5.13 -2.82
C LEU A 31 35.47 -5.54 -4.22
N SER A 32 35.09 -4.61 -5.09
CA SER A 32 34.64 -4.91 -6.44
C SER A 32 35.68 -5.60 -7.31
N ILE A 33 36.97 -5.48 -6.95
CA ILE A 33 38.08 -6.18 -7.60
C ILE A 33 38.12 -7.66 -7.19
N LYS A 34 37.70 -7.99 -5.97
CA LYS A 34 37.85 -9.34 -5.37
C LYS A 34 36.54 -10.10 -5.17
N ALA A 35 35.40 -9.43 -5.33
CA ALA A 35 34.08 -9.98 -5.07
C ALA A 35 33.11 -9.72 -6.23
N LYS A 36 32.15 -10.64 -6.40
CA LYS A 36 31.05 -10.45 -7.35
C LYS A 36 30.05 -9.45 -6.78
N VAL A 37 30.09 -8.22 -7.28
CA VAL A 37 29.12 -7.19 -6.89
C VAL A 37 27.85 -7.34 -7.71
N LYS A 38 26.71 -7.50 -7.04
CA LYS A 38 25.39 -7.57 -7.69
C LYS A 38 24.49 -6.45 -7.16
N PRO A 39 24.16 -5.43 -7.96
CA PRO A 39 23.23 -4.38 -7.55
C PRO A 39 21.78 -4.86 -7.63
N PHE A 40 20.96 -4.40 -6.70
CA PHE A 40 19.51 -4.65 -6.66
C PHE A 40 18.75 -3.32 -6.62
N PRO A 41 18.76 -2.54 -7.71
CA PRO A 41 18.03 -1.28 -7.76
C PRO A 41 16.53 -1.53 -7.73
N LEU A 42 15.77 -0.54 -7.26
CA LEU A 42 14.32 -0.52 -7.46
C LEU A 42 14.02 -0.56 -8.95
N LEU A 43 13.04 -1.38 -9.33
CA LEU A 43 12.61 -1.47 -10.72
C LEU A 43 11.76 -0.26 -11.08
N ASP A 44 12.03 0.32 -12.25
CA ASP A 44 11.09 1.25 -12.88
C ASP A 44 9.85 0.49 -13.37
N ARG A 45 8.85 1.25 -13.83
CA ARG A 45 7.56 0.69 -14.24
C ARG A 45 7.67 -0.39 -15.31
N GLU A 46 8.49 -0.17 -16.34
CA GLU A 46 8.64 -1.11 -17.44
C GLU A 46 9.36 -2.40 -16.99
N LYS A 47 10.45 -2.25 -16.25
CA LYS A 47 11.18 -3.40 -15.68
C LYS A 47 10.35 -4.17 -14.67
N LEU A 48 9.50 -3.49 -13.89
CA LEU A 48 8.60 -4.13 -12.95
C LEU A 48 7.55 -4.96 -13.69
N ILE A 49 6.95 -4.43 -14.75
CA ILE A 49 6.01 -5.20 -15.59
C ILE A 49 6.72 -6.41 -16.22
N GLN A 50 7.94 -6.25 -16.74
CA GLN A 50 8.71 -7.38 -17.26
C GLN A 50 9.01 -8.41 -16.17
N TRP A 51 9.39 -7.96 -14.97
CA TRP A 51 9.62 -8.84 -13.83
C TRP A 51 8.36 -9.63 -13.44
N ILE A 52 7.19 -8.99 -13.43
CA ILE A 52 5.89 -9.63 -13.16
C ILE A 52 5.64 -10.75 -14.19
N ASN A 53 5.77 -10.44 -15.48
CA ASN A 53 5.58 -11.43 -16.55
C ASN A 53 6.52 -12.62 -16.41
N ASN A 54 7.82 -12.37 -16.20
CA ASN A 54 8.82 -13.41 -16.03
C ASN A 54 8.56 -14.27 -14.78
N ARG A 55 8.10 -13.65 -13.69
CA ARG A 55 7.78 -14.35 -12.45
C ARG A 55 6.56 -15.25 -12.61
N VAL A 56 5.50 -14.78 -13.28
CA VAL A 56 4.32 -15.58 -13.60
C VAL A 56 4.70 -16.78 -14.48
N ALA A 57 5.48 -16.56 -15.54
CA ALA A 57 5.98 -17.63 -16.41
C ALA A 57 6.83 -18.65 -15.65
N GLY A 58 7.71 -18.18 -14.75
CA GLY A 58 8.51 -19.05 -13.88
C GLY A 58 7.70 -19.85 -12.85
N ARG A 59 6.43 -19.50 -12.63
CA ARG A 59 5.47 -20.27 -11.83
C ARG A 59 4.57 -21.18 -12.68
N GLY A 60 4.81 -21.25 -14.00
CA GLY A 60 4.03 -22.07 -14.93
C GLY A 60 2.69 -21.46 -15.35
N GLY A 61 2.47 -20.16 -15.12
CA GLY A 61 1.27 -19.44 -15.54
C GLY A 61 1.51 -18.49 -16.70
N SER A 62 0.45 -17.84 -17.15
CA SER A 62 0.48 -16.67 -18.03
C SER A 62 -0.37 -15.54 -17.43
N ILE A 63 -0.13 -14.30 -17.82
CA ILE A 63 -0.84 -13.12 -17.33
C ILE A 63 -1.10 -12.15 -18.48
N SER A 64 -2.28 -11.54 -18.50
CA SER A 64 -2.59 -10.52 -19.50
C SER A 64 -1.91 -9.18 -19.18
N THR A 65 -1.70 -8.37 -20.22
CA THR A 65 -1.06 -7.06 -20.08
C THR A 65 -1.80 -6.15 -19.09
N SER A 66 -3.14 -6.18 -19.09
CA SER A 66 -3.97 -5.39 -18.19
C SER A 66 -3.84 -5.84 -16.73
N ALA A 67 -3.76 -7.15 -16.48
CA ALA A 67 -3.51 -7.72 -15.16
C ALA A 67 -2.12 -7.34 -14.61
N ALA A 68 -1.07 -7.45 -15.42
CA ALA A 68 0.28 -7.05 -15.03
C ALA A 68 0.38 -5.55 -14.70
N GLN A 69 -0.31 -4.70 -15.48
CA GLN A 69 -0.39 -3.27 -15.21
C GLN A 69 -1.17 -2.93 -13.93
N LEU A 70 -2.21 -3.70 -13.59
CA LEU A 70 -2.92 -3.55 -12.32
C LEU A 70 -2.04 -3.91 -11.13
N LEU A 71 -1.32 -5.03 -11.23
CA LEU A 71 -0.36 -5.45 -10.21
C LEU A 71 0.72 -4.39 -9.97
N GLU A 72 1.33 -3.89 -11.04
CA GLU A 72 2.30 -2.79 -10.96
C GLU A 72 1.72 -1.57 -10.27
N ARG A 73 0.51 -1.16 -10.65
CA ARG A 73 -0.15 0.02 -10.10
C ARG A 73 -0.45 -0.11 -8.60
N PHE A 74 -1.04 -1.21 -8.19
CA PHE A 74 -1.61 -1.35 -6.84
C PHE A 74 -0.61 -1.90 -5.82
N VAL A 75 0.22 -2.88 -6.20
CA VAL A 75 1.22 -3.44 -5.27
C VAL A 75 2.52 -2.64 -5.30
N GLY A 76 2.94 -2.18 -6.47
CA GLY A 76 4.12 -1.35 -6.65
C GLY A 76 5.45 -2.11 -6.54
N GLY A 77 6.50 -1.40 -6.12
CA GLY A 77 7.90 -1.86 -6.24
C GLY A 77 8.37 -2.87 -5.20
N ASN A 78 7.51 -3.30 -4.26
CA ASN A 78 7.89 -4.30 -3.28
C ASN A 78 7.78 -5.70 -3.88
N LEU A 79 8.91 -6.20 -4.40
CA LEU A 79 8.98 -7.49 -5.08
C LEU A 79 8.62 -8.69 -4.20
N TRP A 80 8.78 -8.58 -2.88
CA TRP A 80 8.41 -9.66 -1.96
C TRP A 80 6.89 -9.80 -1.85
N ILE A 81 6.19 -8.67 -1.68
CA ILE A 81 4.72 -8.62 -1.70
C ILE A 81 4.23 -9.03 -3.09
N MET A 82 4.82 -8.47 -4.15
CA MET A 82 4.48 -8.80 -5.53
C MET A 82 4.60 -10.29 -5.83
N ALA A 83 5.66 -10.96 -5.35
CA ALA A 83 5.83 -12.40 -5.49
C ALA A 83 4.71 -13.18 -4.83
N ASN A 84 4.31 -12.81 -3.60
CA ASN A 84 3.23 -13.47 -2.88
C ASN A 84 1.87 -13.29 -3.59
N GLU A 85 1.59 -12.09 -4.11
CA GLU A 85 0.37 -11.83 -4.89
C GLU A 85 0.34 -12.64 -6.19
N ILE A 86 1.47 -12.75 -6.89
CA ILE A 86 1.60 -13.59 -8.09
C ILE A 86 1.37 -15.07 -7.77
N ASP A 87 1.97 -15.57 -6.69
CA ASP A 87 1.80 -16.97 -6.28
C ASP A 87 0.33 -17.30 -5.99
N LYS A 88 -0.40 -16.39 -5.32
CA LYS A 88 -1.85 -16.52 -5.13
C LYS A 88 -2.63 -16.53 -6.45
N LEU A 89 -2.30 -15.62 -7.37
CA LEU A 89 -3.00 -15.49 -8.64
C LEU A 89 -2.81 -16.70 -9.56
N VAL A 90 -1.59 -17.22 -9.65
CA VAL A 90 -1.31 -18.42 -10.46
C VAL A 90 -2.06 -19.64 -9.91
N LEU A 91 -2.11 -19.79 -8.58
CA LEU A 91 -2.92 -20.83 -7.94
C LEU A 91 -4.41 -20.64 -8.20
N PHE A 92 -4.92 -19.41 -8.11
CA PHE A 92 -6.32 -19.07 -8.35
C PHE A 92 -6.75 -19.35 -9.80
N ALA A 93 -5.92 -18.96 -10.78
CA ALA A 93 -6.23 -19.13 -12.20
C ALA A 93 -6.22 -20.61 -12.65
N GLY A 94 -5.63 -21.52 -11.87
CA GLY A 94 -5.73 -22.96 -12.11
C GLY A 94 -5.21 -23.41 -13.48
N GLY A 95 -4.19 -22.73 -14.02
CA GLY A 95 -3.61 -23.00 -15.34
C GLY A 95 -4.22 -22.20 -16.49
N GLN A 96 -5.25 -21.38 -16.24
CA GLN A 96 -5.69 -20.35 -17.18
C GLN A 96 -4.78 -19.11 -17.12
N GLN A 97 -4.91 -18.23 -18.12
CA GLN A 97 -4.26 -16.94 -18.11
C GLN A 97 -4.86 -16.06 -17.00
N VAL A 98 -4.01 -15.46 -16.17
CA VAL A 98 -4.41 -14.48 -15.16
C VAL A 98 -4.91 -13.22 -15.85
N GLU A 99 -6.18 -12.89 -15.65
CA GLU A 99 -6.85 -11.72 -16.18
C GLU A 99 -7.02 -10.60 -15.15
N ALA A 100 -7.38 -9.41 -15.65
CA ALA A 100 -7.53 -8.22 -14.81
C ALA A 100 -8.59 -8.40 -13.70
N ASP A 101 -9.62 -9.20 -13.94
CA ASP A 101 -10.66 -9.49 -12.96
C ASP A 101 -10.16 -10.41 -11.84
N ASP A 102 -9.31 -11.39 -12.14
CA ASP A 102 -8.66 -12.23 -11.14
C ASP A 102 -7.83 -11.37 -10.18
N VAL A 103 -7.08 -10.41 -10.72
CA VAL A 103 -6.31 -9.44 -9.93
C VAL A 103 -7.22 -8.63 -9.01
N ARG A 104 -8.37 -8.16 -9.49
CA ARG A 104 -9.33 -7.41 -8.66
C ARG A 104 -9.96 -8.25 -7.55
N GLN A 105 -10.12 -9.55 -7.78
CA GLN A 105 -10.74 -10.46 -6.83
C GLN A 105 -9.75 -10.91 -5.74
N VAL A 106 -8.50 -11.21 -6.12
CA VAL A 106 -7.52 -11.88 -5.24
C VAL A 106 -6.57 -10.90 -4.53
N VAL A 107 -6.27 -9.75 -5.15
CA VAL A 107 -5.22 -8.84 -4.65
C VAL A 107 -5.80 -7.78 -3.72
N SER A 108 -5.46 -7.89 -2.42
CA SER A 108 -5.97 -7.00 -1.37
C SER A 108 -5.63 -5.51 -1.61
N TYR A 109 -4.48 -5.22 -2.20
CA TYR A 109 -4.10 -3.84 -2.55
C TYR A 109 -5.03 -3.17 -3.57
N VAL A 110 -5.69 -3.95 -4.43
CA VAL A 110 -6.70 -3.41 -5.35
C VAL A 110 -7.97 -3.03 -4.59
N GLN A 111 -8.31 -3.78 -3.53
CA GLN A 111 -9.40 -3.43 -2.62
C GLN A 111 -9.09 -2.16 -1.82
N GLU A 112 -7.84 -1.96 -1.38
CA GLU A 112 -7.40 -0.67 -0.79
C GLU A 112 -7.67 0.50 -1.75
N GLY A 113 -7.53 0.29 -3.06
CA GLY A 113 -7.96 1.22 -4.11
C GLY A 113 -9.38 1.78 -3.94
N SER A 114 -10.31 0.92 -3.55
CA SER A 114 -11.71 1.29 -3.34
C SER A 114 -11.93 2.01 -2.00
N VAL A 115 -11.07 1.75 -1.00
CA VAL A 115 -11.08 2.47 0.28
C VAL A 115 -10.76 3.96 0.09
N PHE A 116 -9.85 4.33 -0.83
CA PHE A 116 -9.60 5.75 -1.13
C PHE A 116 -10.89 6.46 -1.55
N ASN A 117 -11.71 5.82 -2.40
CA ASN A 117 -12.96 6.39 -2.87
C ASN A 117 -14.01 6.49 -1.75
N LEU A 118 -14.03 5.51 -0.83
CA LEU A 118 -14.88 5.57 0.35
C LEU A 118 -14.49 6.73 1.27
N VAL A 119 -13.19 6.92 1.51
CA VAL A 119 -12.67 8.07 2.27
C VAL A 119 -13.05 9.39 1.60
N ASP A 120 -12.91 9.48 0.27
CA ASP A 120 -13.31 10.67 -0.49
C ASP A 120 -14.82 10.96 -0.34
N ALA A 121 -15.66 9.92 -0.36
CA ALA A 121 -17.10 10.07 -0.17
C ALA A 121 -17.44 10.58 1.24
N ILE A 122 -16.81 10.02 2.28
CA ILE A 122 -16.97 10.42 3.68
C ILE A 122 -16.51 11.87 3.91
N LEU A 123 -15.34 12.23 3.40
CA LEU A 123 -14.78 13.57 3.59
C LEU A 123 -15.59 14.65 2.85
N GLU A 124 -16.33 14.28 1.81
CA GLU A 124 -17.20 15.15 1.01
C GLU A 124 -18.68 15.10 1.39
N PHE A 125 -19.04 14.44 2.50
CA PHE A 125 -20.42 14.29 2.95
C PHE A 125 -21.35 13.60 1.93
N ARG A 126 -20.80 12.73 1.08
CA ARG A 126 -21.56 12.00 0.06
C ARG A 126 -22.07 10.67 0.64
N GLY A 127 -23.02 10.75 1.56
CA GLY A 127 -23.56 9.61 2.32
C GLY A 127 -23.97 8.42 1.47
N GLY A 128 -24.87 8.61 0.50
CA GLY A 128 -25.32 7.51 -0.36
C GLY A 128 -24.21 6.86 -1.19
N THR A 129 -23.20 7.64 -1.60
CA THR A 129 -22.02 7.08 -2.28
C THR A 129 -21.12 6.31 -1.31
N ALA A 130 -20.92 6.82 -0.10
CA ALA A 130 -20.12 6.17 0.93
C ALA A 130 -20.74 4.83 1.36
N GLU A 131 -22.05 4.80 1.61
CA GLU A 131 -22.79 3.59 1.96
C GLU A 131 -22.68 2.52 0.85
N LYS A 132 -22.94 2.90 -0.40
CA LYS A 132 -22.82 1.99 -1.55
C LYS A 132 -21.40 1.43 -1.70
N LEU A 133 -20.38 2.25 -1.52
CA LEU A 133 -18.98 1.81 -1.60
C LEU A 133 -18.61 0.86 -0.45
N ALA A 134 -19.10 1.14 0.77
CA ALA A 134 -18.89 0.28 1.92
C ALA A 134 -19.58 -1.08 1.73
N GLU A 135 -20.84 -1.08 1.28
CA GLU A 135 -21.60 -2.30 1.00
C GLU A 135 -20.89 -3.16 -0.07
N GLN A 136 -20.43 -2.54 -1.15
CA GLN A 136 -19.68 -3.25 -2.20
C GLN A 136 -18.40 -3.90 -1.69
N LEU A 137 -17.72 -3.27 -0.72
CA LEU A 137 -16.53 -3.84 -0.10
C LEU A 137 -16.87 -5.02 0.81
N LEU A 138 -17.94 -4.91 1.60
CA LEU A 138 -18.43 -5.99 2.46
C LEU A 138 -18.88 -7.21 1.63
N GLN A 139 -19.62 -6.99 0.54
CA GLN A 139 -20.03 -8.05 -0.39
C GLN A 139 -18.85 -8.76 -1.06
N LYS A 140 -17.70 -8.08 -1.20
CA LYS A 140 -16.45 -8.66 -1.71
C LYS A 140 -15.62 -9.38 -0.64
N GLY A 141 -16.17 -9.56 0.57
CA GLY A 141 -15.56 -10.34 1.64
C GLY A 141 -14.70 -9.52 2.62
N ALA A 142 -14.69 -8.19 2.52
CA ALA A 142 -14.06 -7.36 3.55
C ALA A 142 -14.88 -7.45 4.84
N SER A 143 -14.22 -7.57 5.99
CA SER A 143 -14.91 -7.47 7.29
C SER A 143 -15.12 -6.00 7.67
N PRO A 144 -16.18 -5.66 8.43
CA PRO A 144 -16.39 -4.29 8.91
C PRO A 144 -15.21 -3.75 9.73
N ALA A 145 -14.62 -4.61 10.58
CA ALA A 145 -13.43 -4.26 11.35
C ALA A 145 -12.21 -3.95 10.45
N TYR A 146 -12.00 -4.73 9.38
CA TYR A 146 -10.96 -4.45 8.40
C TYR A 146 -11.18 -3.10 7.71
N LEU A 147 -12.42 -2.80 7.30
CA LEU A 147 -12.74 -1.50 6.69
C LEU A 147 -12.45 -0.34 7.64
N LEU A 148 -12.82 -0.45 8.92
CA LEU A 148 -12.52 0.58 9.92
C LEU A 148 -11.01 0.81 10.06
N VAL A 149 -10.21 -0.25 10.11
CA VAL A 149 -8.73 -0.16 10.16
C VAL A 149 -8.19 0.52 8.90
N MET A 150 -8.72 0.18 7.72
CA MET A 150 -8.28 0.76 6.45
C MET A 150 -8.66 2.24 6.31
N LEU A 151 -9.86 2.64 6.73
CA LEU A 151 -10.28 4.03 6.80
C LEU A 151 -9.37 4.84 7.73
N THR A 152 -9.12 4.31 8.94
CA THR A 152 -8.24 4.93 9.94
C THR A 152 -6.81 5.09 9.41
N ARG A 153 -6.26 4.04 8.79
CA ARG A 153 -4.94 4.09 8.16
C ARG A 153 -4.88 5.16 7.07
N GLN A 154 -5.88 5.23 6.20
CA GLN A 154 -5.88 6.18 5.10
C GLN A 154 -5.98 7.63 5.59
N VAL A 155 -6.89 7.94 6.52
CA VAL A 155 -6.99 9.29 7.10
C VAL A 155 -5.68 9.68 7.79
N ARG A 156 -5.05 8.76 8.53
CA ARG A 156 -3.72 8.98 9.12
C ARG A 156 -2.66 9.28 8.06
N PHE A 157 -2.63 8.51 6.97
CA PHE A 157 -1.69 8.75 5.86
C PHE A 157 -1.91 10.10 5.21
N VAL A 158 -3.15 10.54 5.00
CA VAL A 158 -3.44 11.88 4.48
C VAL A 158 -2.85 12.97 5.38
N VAL A 159 -3.00 12.84 6.70
CA VAL A 159 -2.42 13.78 7.68
C VAL A 159 -0.88 13.75 7.64
N CYS A 160 -0.26 12.57 7.67
CA CYS A 160 1.19 12.44 7.63
C CYS A 160 1.80 12.97 6.32
N VAL A 161 1.18 12.66 5.18
CA VAL A 161 1.62 13.13 3.86
C VAL A 161 1.53 14.65 3.79
N ARG A 162 0.46 15.26 4.30
CA ARG A 162 0.35 16.72 4.38
C ARG A 162 1.51 17.33 5.16
N GLU A 163 1.80 16.80 6.34
CA GLU A 163 2.88 17.30 7.20
C GLU A 163 4.26 17.15 6.54
N LEU A 164 4.55 16.00 5.96
CA LEU A 164 5.82 15.76 5.26
C LEU A 164 5.96 16.65 4.02
N LYS A 165 4.87 16.96 3.31
CA LYS A 165 4.87 17.93 2.20
C LYS A 165 5.15 19.35 2.68
N ASN A 166 4.60 19.77 3.83
CA ASN A 166 4.92 21.07 4.42
C ASN A 166 6.41 21.18 4.78
N GLN A 167 7.03 20.07 5.19
CA GLN A 167 8.48 19.95 5.41
C GLN A 167 9.31 19.82 4.12
N ARG A 168 8.68 19.96 2.94
CA ARG A 168 9.31 19.84 1.61
C ARG A 168 10.05 18.51 1.39
N ARG A 169 9.57 17.42 2.00
CA ARG A 169 10.13 16.07 1.79
C ARG A 169 9.83 15.58 0.37
N THR A 170 10.77 14.85 -0.19
CA THR A 170 10.65 14.19 -1.50
C THR A 170 9.68 13.01 -1.44
N GLU A 171 9.12 12.61 -2.58
CA GLU A 171 8.24 11.44 -2.65
C GLU A 171 8.91 10.17 -2.12
N ALA A 172 10.20 9.97 -2.43
CA ALA A 172 10.97 8.82 -1.95
C ALA A 172 11.09 8.79 -0.42
N GLU A 173 11.32 9.94 0.21
CA GLU A 173 11.36 10.04 1.68
C GLU A 173 9.98 9.76 2.30
N ILE A 174 8.91 10.24 1.68
CA ILE A 174 7.54 10.03 2.16
C ILE A 174 7.18 8.54 2.07
N MET A 175 7.42 7.91 0.92
CA MET A 175 7.17 6.46 0.74
C MET A 175 7.95 5.63 1.74
N GLY A 176 9.24 5.95 1.95
CA GLY A 176 10.09 5.27 2.92
C GLY A 176 9.58 5.40 4.36
N ARG A 177 9.19 6.61 4.79
CA ARG A 177 8.69 6.84 6.16
C ARG A 177 7.34 6.20 6.42
N LEU A 178 6.47 6.16 5.42
CA LEU A 178 5.11 5.60 5.56
C LEU A 178 5.01 4.13 5.13
N ALA A 179 6.15 3.51 4.77
CA ALA A 179 6.22 2.16 4.22
C ALA A 179 5.24 1.93 3.05
N MET A 180 5.03 2.96 2.23
CA MET A 180 4.18 2.86 1.04
C MET A 180 4.97 2.23 -0.11
N THR A 181 4.39 1.21 -0.74
CA THR A 181 5.04 0.46 -1.82
C THR A 181 4.57 0.91 -3.21
N SER A 182 3.39 1.50 -3.29
CA SER A 182 2.76 1.99 -4.52
C SER A 182 2.87 3.50 -4.64
N SER A 183 3.44 3.94 -5.77
CA SER A 183 3.47 5.36 -6.15
C SER A 183 2.06 5.89 -6.44
N PHE A 184 1.16 5.05 -6.93
CA PHE A 184 -0.25 5.39 -7.12
C PHE A 184 -0.94 5.70 -5.78
N ALA A 185 -0.74 4.83 -4.77
CA ALA A 185 -1.26 5.07 -3.43
C ALA A 185 -0.72 6.37 -2.82
N LEU A 186 0.57 6.68 -3.02
CA LEU A 186 1.15 7.95 -2.61
C LEU A 186 0.44 9.13 -3.30
N ARG A 187 0.33 9.11 -4.63
CA ARG A 187 -0.29 10.19 -5.40
C ARG A 187 -1.73 10.45 -4.97
N ARG A 188 -2.55 9.38 -4.86
CA ARG A 188 -3.93 9.48 -4.35
C ARG A 188 -3.98 10.10 -2.96
N THR A 189 -3.07 9.69 -2.07
CA THR A 189 -2.99 10.26 -0.71
C THR A 189 -2.56 11.73 -0.74
N GLN A 190 -1.64 12.12 -1.63
CA GLN A 190 -1.21 13.51 -1.79
C GLN A 190 -2.35 14.39 -2.33
N GLU A 191 -3.17 13.89 -3.26
CA GLU A 191 -4.37 14.57 -3.76
C GLU A 191 -5.35 14.85 -2.61
N GLN A 192 -5.68 13.83 -1.81
CA GLN A 192 -6.52 13.96 -0.63
C GLN A 192 -5.92 14.96 0.38
N ALA A 193 -4.59 14.90 0.58
CA ALA A 193 -3.86 15.78 1.48
C ALA A 193 -3.79 17.24 0.98
N SER A 194 -4.03 17.51 -0.30
CA SER A 194 -4.25 18.88 -0.79
C SER A 194 -5.71 19.31 -0.71
N ARG A 195 -6.65 18.38 -0.84
CA ARG A 195 -8.08 18.68 -1.03
C ARG A 195 -8.84 18.96 0.26
N TYR A 196 -8.58 18.25 1.35
CA TYR A 196 -9.45 18.27 2.54
C TYR A 196 -8.85 19.02 3.73
N SER A 197 -9.59 19.88 4.43
CA SER A 197 -9.04 20.68 5.54
C SER A 197 -8.52 19.83 6.71
N MET A 198 -7.55 20.36 7.48
CA MET A 198 -7.03 19.66 8.66
C MET A 198 -8.11 19.51 9.75
N ALA A 199 -9.02 20.48 9.87
CA ALA A 199 -10.15 20.40 10.78
C ALA A 199 -11.04 19.18 10.47
N ARG A 200 -11.39 18.99 9.19
CA ARG A 200 -12.20 17.85 8.75
C ARG A 200 -11.48 16.52 8.95
N LEU A 201 -10.19 16.44 8.63
CA LEU A 201 -9.41 15.21 8.85
C LEU A 201 -9.34 14.84 10.33
N LYS A 202 -9.19 15.81 11.24
CA LYS A 202 -9.20 15.58 12.69
C LYS A 202 -10.56 15.09 13.18
N GLU A 203 -11.65 15.70 12.72
CA GLU A 203 -13.01 15.29 13.05
C GLU A 203 -13.25 13.82 12.65
N VAL A 204 -12.96 13.47 11.40
CA VAL A 204 -13.12 12.10 10.90
C VAL A 204 -12.23 11.12 11.68
N TYR A 205 -10.98 11.49 11.97
CA TYR A 205 -10.07 10.64 12.73
C TYR A 205 -10.56 10.39 14.17
N HIS A 206 -11.17 11.39 14.80
CA HIS A 206 -11.73 11.25 16.14
C HIS A 206 -12.95 10.32 16.16
N GLN A 207 -13.86 10.45 15.18
CA GLN A 207 -15.01 9.56 15.05
C GLN A 207 -14.60 8.11 14.76
N LEU A 208 -13.54 7.91 13.97
CA LEU A 208 -12.96 6.59 13.73
C LEU A 208 -12.43 5.96 15.02
N LEU A 209 -11.79 6.75 15.90
CA LEU A 209 -11.30 6.29 17.20
C LEU A 209 -12.46 5.91 18.13
N GLU A 210 -13.47 6.75 18.25
CA GLU A 210 -14.65 6.48 19.09
C GLU A 210 -15.38 5.21 18.62
N THR A 211 -15.47 5.01 17.30
CA THR A 211 -16.08 3.81 16.71
C THR A 211 -15.25 2.55 17.04
N ASP A 212 -13.93 2.60 16.92
CA ASP A 212 -13.04 1.49 17.26
C ASP A 212 -13.16 1.11 18.74
N LEU A 213 -13.24 2.11 19.63
CA LEU A 213 -13.48 1.91 21.07
C LEU A 213 -14.85 1.27 21.33
N ALA A 214 -15.91 1.74 20.68
CA ALA A 214 -17.26 1.19 20.84
C ALA A 214 -17.34 -0.28 20.42
N ILE A 215 -16.61 -0.69 19.38
CA ILE A 215 -16.52 -2.09 18.95
C ILE A 215 -15.74 -2.91 19.98
N LYS A 216 -14.55 -2.44 20.40
CA LYS A 216 -13.67 -3.18 21.33
C LYS A 216 -14.25 -3.33 22.74
N THR A 217 -15.12 -2.41 23.15
CA THR A 217 -15.84 -2.46 24.43
C THR A 217 -17.14 -3.25 24.35
N GLY A 218 -17.52 -3.76 23.17
CA GLY A 218 -18.74 -4.54 22.97
C GLY A 218 -20.03 -3.73 22.97
N ARG A 219 -19.94 -2.39 22.91
CA ARG A 219 -21.13 -1.50 22.87
C ARG A 219 -21.93 -1.68 21.59
N TYR A 220 -21.24 -1.89 20.46
CA TYR A 220 -21.85 -2.17 19.17
C TYR A 220 -21.11 -3.32 18.47
N ASN A 221 -21.83 -4.09 17.64
CA ASN A 221 -21.18 -4.97 16.69
C ASN A 221 -20.52 -4.14 15.56
N ALA A 222 -19.51 -4.70 14.90
CA ALA A 222 -18.66 -3.95 13.98
C ALA A 222 -19.40 -3.42 12.74
N GLU A 223 -20.42 -4.13 12.27
CA GLU A 223 -21.21 -3.73 11.10
C GLU A 223 -22.12 -2.53 11.42
N LEU A 224 -22.86 -2.61 12.52
CA LEU A 224 -23.71 -1.51 12.98
C LEU A 224 -22.88 -0.27 13.28
N ALA A 225 -21.73 -0.43 13.94
CA ALA A 225 -20.81 0.67 14.25
C ALA A 225 -20.30 1.36 12.97
N LEU A 226 -19.95 0.59 11.93
CA LEU A 226 -19.52 1.15 10.65
C LEU A 226 -20.64 1.93 9.95
N ASN A 227 -21.87 1.40 9.95
CA ASN A 227 -23.01 2.08 9.32
C ASN A 227 -23.35 3.39 10.04
N ILE A 228 -23.35 3.39 11.37
CA ILE A 228 -23.55 4.61 12.18
C ILE A 228 -22.46 5.62 11.87
N LEU A 229 -21.19 5.20 11.89
CA LEU A 229 -20.05 6.06 11.57
C LEU A 229 -20.20 6.74 10.20
N ILE A 230 -20.54 5.98 9.16
CA ILE A 230 -20.73 6.54 7.81
C ILE A 230 -21.89 7.53 7.78
N ALA A 231 -23.00 7.21 8.44
CA ALA A 231 -24.16 8.09 8.53
C ALA A 231 -23.81 9.41 9.25
N GLU A 232 -23.18 9.33 10.42
CA GLU A 232 -22.82 10.50 11.24
C GLU A 232 -21.80 11.39 10.53
N LEU A 233 -20.75 10.80 9.95
CA LEU A 233 -19.75 11.56 9.23
C LEU A 233 -20.30 12.23 7.98
N CYS A 234 -21.28 11.63 7.32
CA CYS A 234 -21.87 12.18 6.10
C CYS A 234 -23.04 13.14 6.34
N GLN A 235 -23.58 13.25 7.56
CA GLN A 235 -24.72 14.12 7.85
C GLN A 235 -24.37 15.62 7.95
N GLY A 236 -23.09 16.00 7.89
CA GLY A 236 -22.68 17.39 8.01
C GLY A 236 -22.79 17.88 9.45
N ALA A 237 -21.85 18.73 9.88
CA ALA A 237 -21.85 19.32 11.21
C ALA A 237 -23.25 19.84 11.57
N LYS A 238 -23.90 19.24 12.58
CA LYS A 238 -25.00 19.91 13.26
C LYS A 238 -24.49 21.30 13.63
N ALA A 239 -25.14 22.35 13.14
CA ALA A 239 -24.98 23.68 13.70
C ALA A 239 -25.11 23.56 15.23
N PRO A 240 -24.28 24.26 16.01
CA PRO A 240 -24.37 24.20 17.46
C PRO A 240 -25.81 24.53 17.84
N VAL A 241 -26.44 23.63 18.58
CA VAL A 241 -27.75 23.88 19.17
C VAL A 241 -27.56 25.09 20.09
N THR A 242 -28.18 26.19 19.71
CA THR A 242 -28.24 27.46 20.44
C THR A 242 -28.73 27.28 21.87
#